data_AF-A0A356W5S8-F1
#
_entry.id   AF-A0A356W5S8-F1
#
_cell.length_a   1.000
_cell.length_b   1.000
_cell.length_c   1.000
_cell.angle_alpha   90.00
_cell.angle_beta   90.00
_cell.angle_gamma   90.00
#
_symmetry.space_group_name_H-M   'P 1'
#
loop_
_entity.id
_entity.type
_entity.pdbx_description
1 polymer ?
#
loop_
_entity_poly.entity_id
_entity_poly.type
_entity_poly.pdbx_seq_one_letter_code
_entity_poly.pdbx_strand_id
1 'polypeptide(L)' 'TLQFKGENAYGWLKSETGVHRLVRISPFDSSARRHTSFASVAVTPVIDDNIEIEIDPSDVRTDTYRASGAGGQHV' A
#
# COMPACT_ATOMS: atom_id res chain seq x y z
N THR A 1 5.26 8.38 -1.98
CA THR A 1 5.14 7.46 -3.13
C THR A 1 5.59 8.19 -4.38
N LEU A 2 6.33 7.51 -5.26
CA LEU A 2 6.85 8.07 -6.52
C LEU A 2 6.36 7.21 -7.68
N GLN A 3 6.10 7.82 -8.84
CA GLN A 3 5.73 7.10 -10.06
C GLN A 3 6.87 7.21 -11.09
N PHE A 4 7.32 6.06 -11.58
CA PHE A 4 8.35 5.97 -12.61
C PHE A 4 7.71 5.54 -13.93
N LYS A 5 7.97 6.29 -15.01
CA LYS A 5 7.49 5.99 -16.36
C LYS A 5 8.68 5.72 -17.27
N GLY A 6 8.64 4.62 -17.99
CA GLY A 6 9.70 4.20 -18.89
C GLY A 6 9.60 2.72 -19.24
N GLU A 7 10.32 2.32 -20.28
CA GLU A 7 10.38 0.92 -20.71
C GLU A 7 11.00 0.06 -19.59
N ASN A 8 10.33 -1.05 -19.25
CA ASN A 8 10.77 -1.99 -18.22
C ASN A 8 11.08 -1.35 -16.85
N ALA A 9 10.46 -0.20 -16.51
CA ALA A 9 10.74 0.53 -15.27
C ALA A 9 10.55 -0.33 -14.01
N TYR A 10 9.51 -1.17 -13.99
CA TYR A 10 9.29 -2.12 -12.90
C TYR A 10 10.41 -3.17 -12.80
N GLY A 11 10.90 -3.66 -13.93
CA GLY A 11 11.96 -4.68 -13.97
C GLY A 11 13.25 -4.21 -13.29
N TRP A 12 13.65 -2.97 -13.57
CA TRP A 12 14.81 -2.34 -12.93
C TRP A 12 14.58 -2.06 -11.45
N LEU A 13 13.43 -1.51 -11.08
CA LEU A 13 13.16 -1.10 -9.70
C LEU A 13 12.80 -2.27 -8.79
N LYS A 14 12.40 -3.42 -9.33
CA LYS A 14 12.11 -4.62 -8.53
C LYS A 14 13.30 -5.03 -7.65
N SER A 15 14.54 -4.85 -8.11
CA SER A 15 15.75 -5.17 -7.32
C SER A 15 15.92 -4.27 -6.10
N GLU A 16 15.32 -3.08 -6.09
CA GLU A 16 15.40 -2.13 -4.99
C GLU A 16 14.39 -2.43 -3.87
N THR A 17 13.50 -3.41 -4.07
CA THR A 17 12.51 -3.80 -3.05
C THR A 17 13.19 -4.47 -1.86
N GLY A 18 12.98 -3.93 -0.66
CA GLY A 18 13.55 -4.49 0.56
C GLY A 18 13.81 -3.44 1.65
N VAL A 19 14.60 -3.83 2.66
CA VAL A 19 15.01 -2.93 3.74
C VAL A 19 16.47 -2.55 3.53
N HIS A 20 16.70 -1.25 3.33
CA HIS A 20 18.00 -0.66 3.09
C HIS A 20 18.61 -0.18 4.41
N ARG A 21 19.90 -0.47 4.62
CA ARG A 21 20.62 -0.14 5.87
C ARG A 21 21.64 0.96 5.62
N LEU A 22 21.59 2.03 6.43
CA LEU A 22 22.55 3.11 6.43
C LEU A 22 23.30 3.16 7.77
N VAL A 23 24.63 3.03 7.72
CA VAL A 23 25.50 3.19 8.90
C VAL A 23 26.34 4.43 8.70
N ARG A 24 26.12 5.47 9.52
CA ARG A 24 26.86 6.75 9.44
C ARG A 24 26.95 7.44 10.80
N ILE A 25 27.80 8.45 10.91
CA ILE A 25 27.73 9.39 12.05
C ILE A 25 26.51 10.29 11.84
N SER A 26 25.62 10.34 12.81
CA SER A 26 24.39 11.13 12.70
C SER A 26 24.70 12.62 12.86
N PRO A 27 24.28 13.51 11.93
CA PRO A 27 24.40 14.95 12.14
C PRO A 27 23.46 15.47 13.25
N PHE A 28 22.54 14.63 13.73
CA PHE A 28 21.55 14.97 14.76
C PHE A 28 21.93 14.47 16.16
N ASP A 29 23.03 13.73 16.30
CA ASP A 29 23.53 13.29 17.61
C ASP A 29 24.66 14.22 18.08
N SER A 30 24.40 14.97 19.15
CA SER A 30 25.38 15.91 19.76
C SER A 30 26.70 15.23 20.16
N SER A 31 26.68 13.93 20.47
CA SER A 31 27.88 13.15 20.81
C SER A 31 28.57 12.48 19.60
N ALA A 32 28.13 12.80 18.37
CA ALA A 32 28.68 12.29 17.11
C ALA A 32 28.84 10.76 17.05
N ARG A 33 27.91 10.00 17.67
CA ARG A 33 27.98 8.54 17.64
C ARG A 33 27.58 8.01 16.27
N ARG A 34 28.09 6.83 15.95
CA ARG A 34 27.71 6.09 14.75
C ARG A 34 26.32 5.49 14.96
N HIS A 35 25.38 5.88 14.12
CA HIS A 35 24.00 5.38 14.12
C HIS A 35 23.78 4.44 12.95
N THR A 36 22.94 3.43 13.17
CA THR A 36 22.45 2.53 12.12
C THR A 36 20.97 2.80 11.92
N SER A 37 20.58 3.15 10.70
CA SER A 37 19.21 3.44 10.30
C SER A 37 18.75 2.45 9.23
N PHE A 38 17.44 2.22 9.16
CA PHE A 38 16.81 1.34 8.17
C PHE A 38 15.69 2.09 7.45
N ALA A 39 15.52 1.82 6.16
CA ALA A 39 14.41 2.34 5.37
C ALA A 39 13.85 1.23 4.47
N SER A 40 12.54 1.03 4.46
CA SER A 40 11.88 0.09 3.57
C SER A 40 11.55 0.76 2.23
N VAL A 41 11.76 -0.01 1.15
CA VAL A 41 11.39 0.36 -0.21
C VAL A 41 10.48 -0.73 -0.76
N ALA A 42 9.31 -0.34 -1.23
CA ALA A 42 8.35 -1.23 -1.87
C ALA A 42 8.07 -0.72 -3.29
N VAL A 43 8.17 -1.61 -4.28
CA VAL A 43 7.95 -1.29 -5.68
C VAL A 43 6.81 -2.15 -6.21
N THR A 44 5.78 -1.49 -6.73
CA THR A 44 4.63 -2.15 -7.37
C THR A 44 4.50 -1.66 -8.80
N PRO A 45 4.21 -2.54 -9.76
CA PRO A 45 3.90 -2.12 -11.11
C PRO A 45 2.57 -1.37 -11.11
N VAL A 46 2.44 -0.36 -11.97
CA VAL A 46 1.14 0.23 -12.29
C VAL A 46 0.54 -0.63 -13.39
N ILE A 47 -0.60 -1.25 -13.10
CA ILE A 47 -1.40 -2.03 -14.05
C ILE A 47 -2.64 -1.17 -14.35
N ASP A 48 -3.09 -1.17 -15.60
CA ASP A 48 -4.29 -0.42 -15.97
C ASP A 48 -5.53 -0.98 -15.28
N ASP A 49 -6.42 -0.09 -14.87
CA ASP A 49 -7.68 -0.42 -14.19
C ASP A 49 -8.78 -0.92 -15.15
N ASN A 50 -8.41 -1.41 -16.34
CA ASN A 50 -9.35 -1.94 -17.36
C ASN A 50 -9.87 -3.34 -17.02
N ILE A 51 -10.10 -3.61 -15.73
CA ILE A 51 -10.73 -4.86 -15.29
C ILE A 51 -12.23 -4.59 -15.24
N GLU A 52 -12.92 -4.85 -16.35
CA GLU A 52 -14.38 -4.97 -16.35
C GLU A 52 -14.75 -6.28 -15.63
N ILE A 53 -15.13 -6.17 -14.36
CA ILE A 53 -15.67 -7.29 -13.59
C ILE A 53 -17.18 -7.28 -13.80
N GLU A 54 -17.67 -8.12 -14.71
CA GLU A 54 -19.10 -8.44 -14.77
C GLU A 54 -19.44 -9.33 -13.56
N ILE A 55 -20.21 -8.77 -12.64
CA ILE A 55 -20.72 -9.49 -11.48
C ILE A 55 -22.11 -9.99 -11.84
N ASP A 56 -22.26 -11.32 -11.96
CA ASP A 56 -23.57 -11.93 -12.13
C ASP A 56 -24.40 -11.73 -10.84
N PRO A 57 -25.61 -11.14 -10.92
CA PRO A 57 -26.49 -10.98 -9.76
C PRO A 57 -26.84 -12.29 -9.05
N SER A 58 -26.68 -13.45 -9.71
CA SER A 58 -26.90 -14.77 -9.11
C SER A 58 -25.76 -15.21 -8.16
N ASP A 59 -24.55 -14.66 -8.33
CA ASP A 59 -23.40 -14.91 -7.46
C ASP A 59 -23.35 -13.98 -6.24
N VAL A 60 -24.19 -12.94 -6.21
CA VAL A 60 -24.26 -11.98 -5.12
C VAL A 60 -25.50 -12.19 -4.27
N ARG A 61 -25.30 -12.62 -3.04
CA ARG A 61 -26.37 -12.64 -2.05
C ARG A 61 -26.51 -11.25 -1.43
N THR A 62 -27.59 -10.56 -1.80
CA THR A 62 -27.96 -9.26 -1.21
C THR A 62 -28.92 -9.48 -0.04
N ASP A 63 -28.40 -9.41 1.18
CA ASP A 63 -29.22 -9.48 2.39
C ASP A 63 -29.50 -8.07 2.93
N THR A 64 -30.78 -7.73 3.11
CA THR A 64 -31.20 -6.45 3.70
C THR A 64 -31.54 -6.67 5.17
N TYR A 65 -30.74 -6.11 6.07
CA TYR A 65 -31.00 -6.17 7.51
C TYR A 65 -31.55 -4.82 8.00
N ARG A 66 -32.46 -4.89 8.97
CA ARG A 66 -32.94 -3.70 9.69
C ARG A 66 -31.84 -3.23 10.65
N ALA A 67 -31.64 -1.91 10.74
CA ALA A 67 -30.65 -1.34 11.65
C ALA A 67 -30.94 -1.81 13.09
N SER A 68 -30.00 -2.53 13.70
CA SER A 68 -30.12 -2.95 15.09
C SER A 68 -29.79 -1.77 16.01
N GLY A 69 -30.84 -1.09 16.47
CA GLY A 69 -30.77 0.01 17.43
C GLY A 69 -32.09 0.11 18.20
N ALA A 70 -32.05 0.70 19.39
CA ALA A 70 -33.25 0.84 20.21
C ALA A 70 -34.12 2.02 19.70
N GLY A 71 -35.25 1.72 19.05
CA GLY A 71 -36.45 2.58 19.11
C GLY A 71 -37.30 2.79 17.84
N GLY A 72 -38.61 2.54 17.98
CA GLY A 72 -39.69 3.21 17.23
C GLY A 72 -40.32 2.45 16.06
N GLN A 73 -41.61 2.68 15.79
CA GLN A 73 -42.44 2.06 14.74
C GLN A 73 -42.01 2.45 13.31
N HIS A 74 -40.72 2.36 12.99
CA HIS A 74 -40.21 2.24 11.62
C HIS A 74 -38.76 1.75 11.65
N VAL A 75 -38.51 0.70 12.45
CA VAL A 75 -37.43 -0.27 12.22
C VAL A 75 -38.04 -1.46 11.50
#